data_AF-A0A845R891-F1
#
_entry.id   AF-A0A845R891-F1
#
_cell.length_a   1.000
_cell.length_b   1.000
_cell.length_c   1.000
_cell.angle_alpha   90.00
_cell.angle_beta   90.00
_cell.angle_gamma   90.00
#
_symmetry.space_group_name_H-M   'P 1'
#
loop_
_entity.id
_entity.type
_entity.pdbx_description
1 polymer ?
#
loop_
_entity_poly.entity_id
_entity_poly.type
_entity_poly.pdbx_seq_one_letter_code
_entity_poly.pdbx_strand_id
1 'polypeptide(L)'
;MSVCKDCGREIDWMQTAEGRYIPVDPEPEFVIEGDGDENFYTEEEGVLTGRLARPEEVQTREDKINTPLGFVPHWRTCPCRGDYRRKGEEKRGKS
;
A
#
# COMPACT_ATOMS: atom_id res chain seq x y z
N MET A 1 -15.55 10.62 4.43
CA MET A 1 -14.08 10.65 4.33
C MET A 1 -13.51 10.44 5.71
N SER A 2 -12.64 9.45 5.85
CA SER A 2 -11.93 9.19 7.11
C SER A 2 -10.59 9.90 7.08
N VAL A 3 -10.06 10.26 8.26
CA VAL A 3 -8.74 10.88 8.38
C VAL A 3 -7.90 10.10 9.38
N CYS A 4 -6.60 10.00 9.10
CA CYS A 4 -5.64 9.46 10.04
C CYS A 4 -5.61 10.34 11.29
N LYS A 5 -5.78 9.73 12.46
CA LYS A 5 -5.78 10.45 13.74
C LYS A 5 -4.39 10.98 14.11
N ASP A 6 -3.34 10.36 13.60
CA ASP A 6 -1.96 10.72 13.93
C ASP A 6 -1.42 11.83 13.03
N CYS A 7 -1.56 11.68 11.70
CA CYS A 7 -1.01 12.65 10.74
C CYS A 7 -2.03 13.61 10.13
N GLY A 8 -3.34 13.39 10.35
CA GLY A 8 -4.41 14.23 9.82
C GLY A 8 -4.69 14.08 8.33
N ARG A 9 -3.98 13.21 7.60
CA ARG A 9 -4.24 12.96 6.16
C ARG A 9 -5.50 12.14 5.95
N GLU A 10 -6.11 12.32 4.79
CA GLU A 10 -7.25 11.52 4.35
C GLU A 10 -6.84 10.06 4.16
N ILE A 11 -7.72 9.16 4.61
CA ILE A 11 -7.57 7.72 4.48
C ILE A 11 -8.90 7.13 4.02
N ASP A 12 -8.82 6.01 3.33
CA ASP A 12 -9.96 5.17 3.06
C ASP A 12 -9.86 3.84 3.80
N TRP A 13 -11.00 3.15 3.93
CA TRP A 13 -11.06 1.85 4.60
C TRP A 13 -11.36 0.75 3.60
N MET A 14 -10.38 -0.12 3.38
CA MET A 14 -10.53 -1.28 2.52
C MET A 14 -10.80 -2.53 3.35
N GLN A 15 -11.75 -3.33 2.90
CA GLN A 15 -12.00 -4.65 3.48
C GLN A 15 -11.09 -5.68 2.79
N THR A 16 -10.34 -6.44 3.57
CA THR A 16 -9.56 -7.56 3.06
C THR A 16 -10.44 -8.80 2.95
N ALA A 17 -10.02 -9.80 2.16
CA ALA A 17 -10.67 -11.11 2.10
C ALA A 17 -10.86 -11.81 3.46
N GLU A 18 -10.07 -11.44 4.49
CA GLU A 18 -10.25 -11.92 5.87
C GLU A 18 -11.39 -11.19 6.63
N GLY A 19 -12.09 -10.26 5.99
CA GLY A 19 -13.12 -9.41 6.58
C GLY A 19 -12.58 -8.27 7.46
N ARG A 20 -11.27 -8.00 7.43
CA ARG A 20 -10.63 -6.94 8.23
C ARG A 20 -10.64 -5.63 7.46
N TYR A 21 -10.91 -4.54 8.16
CA TYR A 21 -10.79 -3.20 7.61
C TYR A 21 -9.41 -2.62 7.88
N ILE A 22 -8.78 -2.10 6.84
CA ILE A 22 -7.45 -1.49 6.92
C ILE A 22 -7.48 -0.07 6.39
N PRO A 23 -6.71 0.85 6.99
CA PRO A 23 -6.56 2.20 6.47
C PRO A 23 -5.59 2.20 5.28
N VAL A 24 -6.07 2.69 4.13
CA VAL A 24 -5.30 2.88 2.91
C VAL A 24 -5.27 4.37 2.53
N ASP A 25 -4.29 4.75 1.72
CA ASP A 25 -4.32 6.05 1.05
C ASP A 25 -5.46 6.08 0.03
N PRO A 26 -6.19 7.19 -0.12
CA PRO A 26 -7.34 7.28 -1.01
C PRO A 26 -6.97 7.25 -2.50
N GLU A 27 -5.72 7.57 -2.84
CA GLU A 27 -5.22 7.54 -4.22
C GLU A 27 -4.59 6.18 -4.51
N PRO A 28 -5.11 5.40 -5.48
CA PRO A 28 -4.50 4.14 -5.89
C PRO A 28 -3.26 4.40 -6.74
N GLU A 29 -2.27 3.51 -6.64
CA GLU A 29 -1.02 3.58 -7.40
C GLU A 29 -0.85 2.34 -8.27
N PHE A 30 -0.09 2.45 -9.35
CA PHE A 30 0.22 1.31 -10.22
C PHE A 30 1.16 0.33 -9.52
N VAL A 31 0.84 -0.96 -9.57
CA VAL A 31 1.61 -2.04 -8.92
C VAL A 31 2.15 -2.99 -9.97
N ILE A 32 3.45 -3.28 -9.89
CA ILE A 32 4.09 -4.36 -10.65
C ILE A 32 4.05 -5.62 -9.79
N GLU A 33 3.13 -6.53 -10.11
CA GLU A 33 2.98 -7.79 -9.40
C GLU A 33 4.20 -8.71 -9.58
N GLY A 34 4.55 -9.45 -8.53
CA GLY A 34 5.64 -10.42 -8.56
C GLY A 34 7.05 -9.84 -8.46
N ASP A 35 7.19 -8.51 -8.46
CA ASP A 35 8.47 -7.83 -8.24
C ASP A 35 8.42 -7.06 -6.92
N GLY A 36 8.83 -7.69 -5.81
CA GLY A 36 8.86 -7.11 -4.47
C GLY A 36 7.98 -7.84 -3.45
N ASP A 37 8.18 -7.49 -2.18
CA ASP A 37 7.52 -8.14 -1.03
C ASP A 37 6.45 -7.25 -0.38
N GLU A 38 6.01 -6.20 -1.08
CA GLU A 38 5.06 -5.22 -0.54
C GLU A 38 3.63 -5.57 -0.92
N ASN A 39 2.73 -5.42 0.06
CA ASN A 39 1.32 -5.70 -0.11
C ASN A 39 0.55 -4.42 -0.40
N PHE A 40 -0.24 -4.46 -1.47
CA PHE A 40 -1.18 -3.43 -1.89
C PHE A 40 -2.58 -4.04 -1.92
N TYR A 41 -3.60 -3.24 -1.68
CA TYR A 41 -4.97 -3.74 -1.56
C TYR A 41 -5.81 -3.30 -2.74
N THR A 42 -6.77 -4.13 -3.17
CA THR A 42 -7.65 -3.81 -4.31
C THR A 42 -9.11 -3.73 -3.87
N GLU A 43 -9.94 -3.01 -4.63
CA GLU A 43 -11.36 -2.85 -4.30
C GLU A 43 -12.11 -4.20 -4.31
N GLU A 44 -11.62 -5.19 -5.06
CA GLU A 44 -12.14 -6.57 -5.09
C GLU A 44 -11.68 -7.44 -3.89
N GLU A 45 -11.47 -6.85 -2.71
CA GLU A 45 -11.04 -7.54 -1.48
C GLU A 45 -9.71 -8.33 -1.62
N GLY A 46 -8.95 -8.04 -2.68
CA GLY A 46 -7.71 -8.70 -3.05
C GLY A 46 -6.48 -8.03 -2.45
N VAL A 47 -5.38 -8.78 -2.44
CA VAL A 47 -4.04 -8.27 -2.10
C VAL A 47 -3.13 -8.51 -3.28
N LEU A 48 -2.56 -7.44 -3.83
CA LEU A 48 -1.49 -7.51 -4.81
C LEU A 48 -0.17 -7.49 -4.06
N THR A 49 0.74 -8.41 -4.41
CA THR A 49 2.09 -8.44 -3.85
C THR A 49 3.07 -8.04 -4.93
N GLY A 50 3.87 -7.01 -4.67
CA GLY A 50 4.86 -6.51 -5.63
C GLY A 50 5.49 -5.21 -5.18
N ARG A 51 5.66 -4.28 -6.12
CA ARG A 51 6.17 -2.92 -5.85
C ARG A 51 5.39 -1.87 -6.60
N LEU A 52 5.56 -0.61 -6.19
CA LEU A 52 5.09 0.53 -6.97
C LEU A 52 5.79 0.58 -8.32
N ALA A 53 5.00 0.75 -9.37
CA ALA A 53 5.51 0.95 -10.72
C ALA A 53 6.22 2.31 -10.81
N ARG A 54 7.36 2.34 -11.49
CA ARG A 54 8.02 3.62 -11.76
C ARG A 54 7.24 4.39 -12.84
N PRO A 55 7.29 5.73 -12.84
CA PRO A 55 6.69 6.53 -13.90
C PRO A 55 7.19 6.17 -15.30
N GLU A 56 8.42 5.65 -15.39
CA GLU A 56 9.04 5.19 -16.63
C GLU A 56 8.50 3.84 -17.12
N GLU A 57 7.89 3.04 -16.24
CA GLU A 57 7.34 1.71 -16.58
C GLU A 57 5.89 1.80 -17.06
N VAL A 58 5.14 2.83 -16.62
CA VAL A 58 3.72 3.02 -16.95
C VAL A 58 3.54 4.34 -17.69
N GLN A 59 4.01 4.38 -18.93
CA GLN A 59 3.98 5.59 -19.75
C GLN A 59 2.85 5.59 -20.76
N THR A 60 2.64 4.47 -21.45
CA THR A 60 1.65 4.41 -22.52
C THR A 60 0.26 4.15 -21.96
N ARG A 61 -0.76 4.44 -22.78
CA ARG A 61 -2.14 4.12 -22.44
C ARG A 61 -2.33 2.61 -22.27
N GLU A 62 -1.62 1.80 -23.05
CA GLU A 62 -1.69 0.34 -22.98
C GLU A 62 -1.08 -0.16 -21.66
N ASP A 63 0.07 0.38 -21.23
CA ASP A 63 0.66 0.05 -19.93
C ASP A 63 -0.29 0.36 -18.77
N LYS A 64 -0.96 1.53 -18.81
CA LYS A 64 -1.94 1.93 -17.79
C LYS A 64 -3.15 1.03 -17.71
N ILE A 65 -3.54 0.40 -18.82
CA ILE A 65 -4.67 -0.54 -18.85
C ILE A 65 -4.24 -1.92 -18.36
N ASN A 66 -3.00 -2.32 -18.66
CA ASN A 66 -2.47 -3.65 -18.30
C ASN A 66 -1.86 -3.70 -16.90
N THR A 67 -1.53 -2.55 -16.31
CA THR A 67 -0.93 -2.50 -14.97
C THR A 67 -2.03 -2.36 -13.92
N PRO A 68 -2.12 -3.29 -12.94
CA PRO A 68 -3.13 -3.23 -11.91
C PRO A 68 -2.89 -2.04 -10.97
N LEU A 69 -3.99 -1.51 -10.44
CA LEU A 69 -3.98 -0.46 -9.43
C LEU A 69 -4.14 -1.09 -8.04
N GLY A 70 -3.29 -0.65 -7.11
CA GLY A 70 -3.31 -1.08 -5.72
C GLY A 70 -3.30 0.12 -4.78
N PHE A 71 -4.11 0.03 -3.75
CA PHE A 71 -4.16 1.00 -2.67
C PHE A 71 -3.02 0.74 -1.69
N VAL A 72 -2.23 1.78 -1.44
CA VAL A 72 -1.11 1.72 -0.52
C VAL A 72 -1.65 1.76 0.91
N PRO A 73 -1.23 0.85 1.80
CA PRO A 73 -1.63 0.97 3.20
C PRO A 73 -1.07 2.28 3.79
N HIS A 74 -1.96 3.13 4.30
CA HIS A 74 -1.65 4.50 4.73
C HIS A 74 -0.51 4.54 5.75
N TRP A 75 -0.41 3.50 6.55
CA TRP A 75 0.59 3.36 7.59
C TRP A 75 2.04 3.32 7.07
N ARG A 76 2.22 3.16 5.74
CA ARG A 76 3.49 3.22 5.02
C ARG A 76 3.88 4.66 4.66
N THR A 77 2.89 5.47 4.29
CA THR A 77 3.05 6.86 3.86
C THR A 77 2.85 7.85 5.02
N CYS A 78 2.27 7.38 6.13
CA CYS A 78 2.06 8.17 7.33
C CYS A 78 3.39 8.62 7.95
N PRO A 79 3.68 9.94 8.00
CA PRO A 79 4.94 10.45 8.55
C PRO A 79 5.06 10.18 10.05
N CYS A 80 3.93 10.07 10.76
CA CYS A 80 3.88 9.74 12.19
C CYS A 80 4.21 8.27 12.48
N ARG A 81 4.32 7.41 11.46
CA ARG A 81 4.61 5.97 11.63
C ARG A 81 6.10 5.64 11.68
N GLY A 82 6.98 6.62 11.49
CA GLY A 82 8.44 6.45 11.62
C GLY A 82 8.88 5.83 12.95
N ASP A 83 8.05 5.91 14.00
CA ASP A 83 8.34 5.32 15.31
C ASP A 83 8.04 3.80 15.42
N TYR A 84 7.23 3.22 14.54
CA TYR A 84 6.93 1.78 14.60
C TYR A 84 7.92 0.89 13.84
N ARG A 85 8.53 1.38 12.75
CA ARG A 85 9.43 0.58 11.90
C ARG A 85 10.73 0.21 12.62
N ARG A 86 11.23 1.07 13.52
CA ARG A 86 12.41 0.80 14.36
C ARG A 86 12.24 -0.38 15.34
N LYS A 87 11.01 -0.82 15.63
CA LYS A 87 10.77 -1.98 16.51
C LYS A 87 10.70 -3.34 15.80
N GLY A 88 10.58 -3.37 14.47
CA GLY A 88 10.48 -4.61 13.70
C GLY A 88 11.83 -5.22 13.33
N GLU A 89 12.84 -4.40 13.05
CA GLU A 89 14.17 -4.86 12.64
C GLU A 89 15.00 -5.43 13.81
N GLU A 90 14.75 -5.02 15.05
CA GLU A 90 15.47 -5.55 16.22
C GLU A 90 15.15 -7.04 16.50
N LYS A 91 14.05 -7.58 15.96
CA LYS A 91 13.66 -8.98 16.16
C LYS A 91 14.19 -9.94 15.10
N ARG A 92 14.84 -9.45 14.04
CA ARG A 92 15.41 -10.28 12.96
C ARG A 92 16.94 -10.41 13.01
N GLY A 93 17.56 -9.85 14.06
CA GLY A 93 19.03 -9.79 14.23
C GLY A 93 19.54 -10.34 15.56
N LYS A 94 18.79 -11.22 16.24
CA LYS A 94 19.29 -11.92 17.44
C LYS A 94 19.06 -13.42 17.29
N SER A 95 19.95 -14.02 16.50
CA SER A 95 20.29 -15.45 16.56
C SER A 95 21.09 -15.75 17.82
#